data_AF-A0A099NZB7-F1
#
_entry.id   AF-A0A099NZB7-F1
#
_cell.length_a   1.000
_cell.length_b   1.000
_cell.length_c   1.000
_cell.angle_alpha   90.00
_cell.angle_beta   90.00
_cell.angle_gamma   90.00
#
_symmetry.space_group_name_H-M   'P 1'
#
loop_
_entity.id
_entity.type
_entity.pdbx_description
1 polymer ?
#
loop_
_entity_poly.entity_id
_entity_poly.type
_entity_poly.pdbx_seq_one_letter_code
_entity_poly.pdbx_strand_id
1 'polypeptide(L)'
;MLSRLATLHPTSPSFARPVSLLARLTPTQDSKNRVKRVGRGPGSGLGKTSGRGQKGQKARSSVPDWFEGGQTPLWKLFPKRGFYRHQKLILNEVKLSTIQKFYEQGKLENVKLLDMKTMKDLGMVTGSMNDGVAILKDTENYTCPIPVETTKATGPAIKVIESAGATFTSVYYSRGVGFRAHHSPDWFLENKGYLPLRARPIARRDIQYYSNPEKRGYLTGSDYIKNIHVGGKRIEKKVKKTPLDLEVESASKDNSNGSFVRSAIVSFADLKL
;
A
#
# COMPACT_ATOMS: atom_id res chain seq x y z
N MET A 1 66.48 -3.74 0.03
CA MET A 1 66.30 -2.66 1.03
C MET A 1 65.50 -1.52 0.41
N LEU A 2 64.15 -1.60 0.47
CA LEU A 2 63.26 -0.52 0.03
C LEU A 2 62.72 0.17 1.28
N SER A 3 63.31 1.32 1.62
CA SER A 3 62.85 2.16 2.71
C SER A 3 61.50 2.79 2.34
N ARG A 4 60.46 2.42 3.10
CA ARG A 4 59.19 3.14 3.11
C ARG A 4 59.43 4.57 3.59
N LEU A 5 59.42 5.50 2.64
CA LEU A 5 59.36 6.93 2.90
C LEU A 5 57.99 7.21 3.53
N ALA A 6 57.99 7.43 4.84
CA ALA A 6 56.84 7.88 5.60
C ALA A 6 56.36 9.21 5.04
N THR A 7 55.15 9.24 4.49
CA THR A 7 54.48 10.47 4.06
C THR A 7 54.18 11.30 5.30
N LEU A 8 54.91 12.40 5.43
CA LEU A 8 54.77 13.41 6.48
C LEU A 8 53.30 13.81 6.61
N HIS A 9 52.70 13.57 7.78
CA HIS A 9 51.48 14.28 8.15
C HIS A 9 51.79 15.79 8.18
N PRO A 10 50.94 16.64 7.59
CA PRO A 10 51.15 18.08 7.67
C PRO A 10 51.22 18.49 9.14
N THR A 11 52.34 19.10 9.50
CA THR A 11 52.60 19.70 10.80
C THR A 11 51.42 20.57 11.20
N SER A 12 50.79 20.25 12.34
CA SER A 12 49.69 21.01 12.91
C SER A 12 50.07 22.50 12.98
N PRO A 13 49.28 23.42 12.40
CA PRO A 13 49.58 24.84 12.51
C PRO A 13 49.61 25.23 13.99
N SER A 14 50.57 26.08 14.35
CA SER A 14 50.77 26.62 15.69
C SER A 14 49.44 27.02 16.32
N PHE A 15 49.03 26.26 17.34
CA PHE A 15 47.83 26.54 18.09
C PHE A 15 47.99 27.87 18.82
N ALA A 16 47.48 28.97 18.26
CA ALA A 16 47.04 30.07 19.09
C ALA A 16 46.05 29.44 20.09
N ARG A 17 46.37 29.36 21.38
CA ARG A 17 45.45 28.77 22.37
C ARG A 17 44.19 29.64 22.43
N PRO A 18 43.02 29.20 21.91
CA PRO A 18 41.82 29.95 22.13
C PRO A 18 41.42 29.78 23.60
N VAL A 19 40.97 30.84 24.26
CA VAL A 19 40.43 30.75 25.63
C VAL A 19 39.26 29.76 25.68
N SER A 20 38.52 29.60 24.58
CA SER A 20 37.51 28.55 24.41
C SER A 20 37.38 28.09 22.96
N LEU A 21 37.10 26.79 22.76
CA LEU A 21 36.89 26.19 21.43
C LEU A 21 35.62 26.70 20.72
N LEU A 22 34.65 27.21 21.47
CA LEU A 22 33.41 27.78 20.94
C LEU A 22 33.66 28.93 19.97
N ALA A 23 34.70 29.74 20.20
CA ALA A 23 35.02 30.90 19.37
C ALA A 23 35.64 30.57 18.00
N ARG A 24 35.92 29.29 17.70
CA ARG A 24 36.57 28.85 16.45
C ARG A 24 35.79 27.81 15.67
N LEU A 25 34.54 27.55 16.04
CA LEU A 25 33.69 26.63 15.29
C LEU A 25 33.32 27.25 13.95
N THR A 26 33.84 26.68 12.86
CA THR A 26 33.43 26.98 11.49
C THR A 26 32.59 25.83 10.94
N PRO A 27 31.61 26.09 10.06
CA PRO A 27 30.92 25.01 9.37
C PRO A 27 31.90 24.23 8.50
N THR A 28 31.52 23.00 8.12
CA THR A 28 32.26 22.27 7.08
C THR A 28 32.29 23.08 5.79
N GLN A 29 33.38 22.93 5.04
CA GLN A 29 33.56 23.61 3.76
C GLN A 29 32.33 23.37 2.87
N ASP A 30 31.81 24.43 2.25
CA ASP A 30 30.65 24.44 1.35
C ASP A 30 29.29 24.04 1.96
N SER A 31 29.21 23.86 3.29
CA SER A 31 27.93 23.69 3.98
C SER A 31 27.07 24.96 3.99
N LYS A 32 27.72 26.13 3.95
CA LYS A 32 27.04 27.44 3.93
C LYS A 32 27.39 28.23 2.69
N ASN A 33 26.39 28.49 1.86
CA ASN A 33 26.50 29.37 0.70
C ASN A 33 26.11 30.82 1.05
N ARG A 34 26.79 31.78 0.42
CA ARG A 34 26.45 33.20 0.57
C ARG A 34 25.09 33.47 -0.05
N VAL A 35 24.16 34.02 0.75
CA VAL A 35 22.83 34.42 0.26
C VAL A 35 22.97 35.57 -0.75
N LYS A 36 22.30 35.42 -1.91
CA LYS A 36 22.20 36.46 -2.93
C LYS A 36 21.43 37.67 -2.38
N ARG A 37 22.11 38.81 -2.21
CA ARG A 37 21.49 40.07 -1.75
C ARG A 37 21.28 41.01 -2.94
N VAL A 38 20.03 41.34 -3.23
CA VAL A 38 19.64 42.23 -4.33
C VAL A 38 19.61 43.70 -3.88
N GLY A 39 19.75 44.65 -4.81
CA GLY A 39 19.63 46.08 -4.52
C GLY A 39 20.84 46.69 -3.78
N ARG A 40 22.03 46.09 -3.88
CA ARG A 40 23.25 46.52 -3.16
C ARG A 40 24.29 47.20 -4.06
N GLY A 41 23.84 48.18 -4.85
CA GLY A 41 24.72 48.98 -5.73
C GLY A 41 25.19 48.24 -7.00
N PRO A 42 25.76 48.96 -7.99
CA PRO A 42 26.11 48.40 -9.30
C PRO A 42 27.20 47.33 -9.23
N GLY A 43 28.20 47.47 -8.37
CA GLY A 43 29.29 46.49 -8.21
C GLY A 43 28.86 45.12 -7.66
N SER A 44 27.63 44.99 -7.15
CA SER A 44 27.06 43.71 -6.72
C SER A 44 26.56 42.81 -7.87
N GLY A 45 26.49 43.34 -9.10
CA GLY A 45 25.87 42.66 -10.25
C GLY A 45 24.34 42.62 -10.22
N LEU A 46 23.71 43.02 -9.10
CA LEU A 46 22.25 42.96 -8.87
C LEU A 46 21.72 44.30 -8.34
N GLY A 47 22.36 45.41 -8.70
CA GLY A 47 21.99 46.74 -8.25
C GLY A 47 20.71 47.26 -8.89
N LYS A 48 20.83 47.82 -10.10
CA LYS A 48 19.80 48.63 -10.77
C LYS A 48 18.41 47.98 -10.83
N THR A 49 18.32 46.74 -11.30
CA THR A 49 17.03 46.03 -11.49
C THR A 49 16.79 44.94 -10.45
N SER A 50 17.70 44.78 -9.49
CA SER A 50 17.60 43.73 -8.45
C SER A 50 17.37 42.31 -8.99
N GLY A 51 17.79 42.04 -10.23
CA GLY A 51 17.60 40.75 -10.92
C GLY A 51 16.19 40.49 -11.45
N ARG A 52 15.29 41.48 -11.44
CA ARG A 52 13.90 41.33 -11.94
C ARG A 52 13.72 41.63 -13.43
N GLY A 53 14.76 42.09 -14.11
CA GLY A 53 14.71 42.55 -15.50
C GLY A 53 14.28 44.02 -15.64
N GLN A 54 13.97 44.44 -16.87
CA GLN A 54 13.47 45.79 -17.16
C GLN A 54 11.96 45.87 -16.89
N LYS A 55 11.26 46.87 -17.43
CA LYS A 55 9.80 47.09 -17.28
C LYS A 55 8.97 45.81 -17.51
N GLY A 56 7.73 45.82 -17.02
CA GLY A 56 6.76 44.73 -17.21
C GLY A 56 6.13 44.29 -15.90
N GLN A 57 5.15 43.39 -15.98
CA GLN A 57 4.40 42.96 -14.80
C GLN A 57 5.29 42.21 -13.79
N LYS A 58 6.17 41.29 -14.23
CA LYS A 58 7.10 40.56 -13.34
C LYS A 58 8.12 41.45 -12.63
N ALA A 59 8.42 42.63 -13.19
CA ALA A 59 9.34 43.58 -12.56
C ALA A 59 8.68 44.45 -11.50
N ARG A 60 7.38 44.76 -11.65
CA ARG A 60 6.62 45.65 -10.76
C ARG A 60 5.72 44.91 -9.77
N SER A 61 5.31 43.69 -10.11
CA SER A 61 4.32 42.89 -9.38
C SER A 61 4.58 41.38 -9.60
N SER A 62 3.64 40.54 -9.17
CA SER A 62 3.65 39.09 -9.31
C SER A 62 2.69 38.61 -10.40
N VAL A 63 3.08 37.52 -11.06
CA VAL A 63 2.22 36.73 -11.94
C VAL A 63 2.39 35.28 -11.49
N PRO A 64 1.31 34.47 -11.37
CA PRO A 64 1.46 33.05 -11.08
C PRO A 64 2.38 32.37 -12.09
N ASP A 65 3.29 31.52 -11.63
CA ASP A 65 4.31 30.91 -12.50
C ASP A 65 3.70 30.03 -13.60
N TRP A 66 2.52 29.47 -13.36
CA TRP A 66 1.78 28.61 -14.29
C TRP A 66 0.81 29.38 -15.22
N PHE A 67 0.84 30.72 -15.23
CA PHE A 67 -0.06 31.51 -16.07
C PHE A 67 0.40 31.51 -17.54
N GLU A 68 -0.45 30.99 -18.44
CA GLU A 68 -0.16 30.84 -19.88
C GLU A 68 -0.60 32.05 -20.74
N GLY A 69 -0.67 33.25 -20.16
CA GLY A 69 -0.88 34.49 -20.91
C GLY A 69 -2.30 34.73 -21.46
N GLY A 70 -3.27 33.90 -21.08
CA GLY A 70 -4.67 34.01 -21.52
C GLY A 70 -5.19 32.80 -22.30
N GLN A 71 -4.30 31.90 -22.71
CA GLN A 71 -4.67 30.59 -23.24
C GLN A 71 -5.37 29.73 -22.17
N THR A 72 -6.24 28.80 -22.60
CA THR A 72 -6.78 27.76 -21.72
C THR A 72 -5.63 26.95 -21.14
N PRO A 73 -5.42 26.98 -19.81
CA PRO A 73 -4.21 26.43 -19.22
C PRO A 73 -4.16 24.91 -19.33
N LEU A 74 -2.95 24.34 -19.32
CA LEU A 74 -2.68 22.91 -19.50
C LEU A 74 -3.56 22.00 -18.63
N TRP A 75 -3.76 22.37 -17.36
CA TRP A 75 -4.56 21.60 -16.41
C TRP A 75 -6.07 21.66 -16.66
N LYS A 76 -6.54 22.55 -17.55
CA LYS A 76 -7.92 22.59 -18.06
C LYS A 76 -8.06 21.95 -19.44
N LEU A 77 -6.99 21.91 -20.25
CA LEU A 77 -7.04 21.33 -21.61
C LEU A 77 -7.41 19.86 -21.59
N PHE A 78 -6.87 19.10 -20.62
CA PHE A 78 -7.14 17.67 -20.51
C PHE A 78 -8.30 17.38 -19.56
N PRO A 79 -9.17 16.39 -19.89
CA PRO A 79 -10.22 15.97 -18.99
C PRO A 79 -9.63 15.29 -17.76
N LYS A 80 -10.30 15.46 -16.61
CA LYS A 80 -9.95 14.72 -15.39
C LYS A 80 -10.27 13.23 -15.61
N ARG A 81 -9.27 12.35 -15.47
CA ARG A 81 -9.42 10.90 -15.62
C ARG A 81 -9.30 10.19 -14.27
N GLY A 82 -10.15 9.19 -14.06
CA GLY A 82 -10.15 8.36 -12.86
C GLY A 82 -10.76 9.05 -11.63
N PHE A 83 -10.63 8.39 -10.49
CA PHE A 83 -11.08 8.90 -9.19
C PHE A 83 -10.14 8.39 -8.08
N TYR A 84 -10.08 9.10 -6.96
CA TYR A 84 -9.32 8.65 -5.80
C TYR A 84 -10.16 7.68 -4.96
N ARG A 85 -9.66 6.44 -4.80
CA ARG A 85 -10.34 5.41 -3.99
C ARG A 85 -9.95 5.54 -2.51
N HIS A 86 -10.76 6.27 -1.73
CA HIS A 86 -10.53 6.50 -0.29
C HIS A 86 -10.39 5.22 0.54
N GLN A 87 -11.03 4.12 0.14
CA GLN A 87 -10.98 2.85 0.87
C GLN A 87 -9.81 1.93 0.45
N LYS A 88 -8.86 2.40 -0.37
CA LYS A 88 -7.70 1.62 -0.82
C LYS A 88 -6.77 1.28 0.34
N LEU A 89 -6.47 -0.02 0.50
CA LEU A 89 -5.50 -0.49 1.48
C LEU A 89 -4.10 -0.13 0.98
N ILE A 90 -3.34 0.58 1.80
CA ILE A 90 -1.93 0.91 1.56
C ILE A 90 -1.10 -0.07 2.40
N LEU A 91 -0.76 -1.21 1.79
CA LEU A 91 0.02 -2.26 2.42
C LEU A 91 1.49 -2.03 2.14
N ASN A 92 2.34 -2.27 3.14
CA ASN A 92 3.78 -2.27 2.96
C ASN A 92 4.19 -3.59 2.32
N GLU A 93 4.94 -3.52 1.22
CA GLU A 93 5.33 -4.70 0.46
C GLU A 93 6.62 -5.28 1.03
N VAL A 94 6.61 -6.58 1.34
CA VAL A 94 7.77 -7.33 1.79
C VAL A 94 8.05 -8.42 0.78
N LYS A 95 9.28 -8.49 0.30
CA LYS A 95 9.73 -9.53 -0.63
C LYS A 95 10.28 -10.73 0.13
N LEU A 96 10.07 -11.94 -0.41
CA LEU A 96 10.66 -13.18 0.14
C LEU A 96 12.19 -13.11 0.24
N SER A 97 12.85 -12.48 -0.73
CA SER A 97 14.30 -12.25 -0.72
C SER A 97 14.77 -11.43 0.48
N THR A 98 13.92 -10.55 1.01
CA THR A 98 14.22 -9.76 2.21
C THR A 98 14.13 -10.63 3.46
N ILE A 99 13.09 -11.44 3.58
CA ILE A 99 12.93 -12.38 4.69
C ILE A 99 14.12 -13.35 4.73
N GLN A 100 14.50 -13.90 3.58
CA GLN A 100 15.66 -14.78 3.45
C GLN A 100 16.96 -14.12 3.92
N LYS A 101 17.22 -12.87 3.53
CA LYS A 101 18.40 -12.12 4.00
C LYS A 101 18.42 -11.96 5.52
N PHE A 102 17.28 -11.71 6.14
CA PHE A 102 17.19 -11.59 7.60
C PHE A 102 17.41 -12.93 8.29
N TYR A 103 16.99 -14.02 7.67
CA TYR A 103 17.25 -15.38 8.14
C TYR A 103 18.75 -15.72 8.07
N GLU A 104 19.39 -15.44 6.93
CA GLU A 104 20.84 -15.65 6.76
C GLU A 104 21.69 -14.79 7.70
N GLN A 105 21.18 -13.62 8.11
CA GLN A 105 21.80 -12.77 9.13
C GLN A 105 21.60 -13.26 10.57
N GLY A 106 20.90 -14.38 10.79
CA GLY A 106 20.60 -14.92 12.13
C GLY A 106 19.58 -14.10 12.92
N LYS A 107 18.94 -13.09 12.31
CA LYS A 107 17.98 -12.21 13.01
C LYS A 107 16.64 -12.87 13.32
N LEU A 108 16.38 -14.03 12.72
CA LEU A 108 15.11 -14.75 12.81
C LEU A 108 15.17 -16.03 13.68
N GLU A 109 16.30 -16.34 14.30
CA GLU A 109 16.51 -17.60 15.05
C GLU A 109 15.55 -17.78 16.23
N ASN A 110 15.22 -16.70 16.95
CA ASN A 110 14.37 -16.73 18.14
C ASN A 110 12.88 -16.45 17.84
N VAL A 111 12.49 -16.36 16.58
CA VAL A 111 11.14 -15.94 16.18
C VAL A 111 10.27 -17.16 15.90
N LYS A 112 9.29 -17.39 16.77
CA LYS A 112 8.31 -18.49 16.58
C LYS A 112 7.33 -18.23 15.44
N LEU A 113 6.91 -16.98 15.27
CA LEU A 113 5.94 -16.54 14.28
C LEU A 113 6.39 -15.21 13.70
N LEU A 114 6.55 -15.15 12.38
CA LEU A 114 6.89 -13.93 11.67
C LEU A 114 5.60 -13.13 11.41
N ASP A 115 5.23 -12.33 12.41
CA ASP A 115 4.06 -11.44 12.37
C ASP A 115 4.47 -9.98 12.09
N MET A 116 3.53 -9.13 11.70
CA MET A 116 3.78 -7.73 11.34
C MET A 116 4.42 -6.90 12.46
N LYS A 117 4.19 -7.24 13.74
CA LYS A 117 4.91 -6.64 14.87
C LYS A 117 6.39 -7.00 14.80
N THR A 118 6.71 -8.30 14.71
CA THR A 118 8.09 -8.79 14.61
C THR A 118 8.82 -8.22 13.40
N MET A 119 8.13 -8.09 12.25
CA MET A 119 8.70 -7.48 11.06
C MET A 119 9.10 -6.01 11.27
N LYS A 120 8.33 -5.26 12.08
CA LYS A 120 8.63 -3.88 12.44
C LYS A 120 9.78 -3.81 13.45
N ASP A 121 9.75 -4.64 14.48
CA ASP A 121 10.75 -4.66 15.55
C ASP A 121 12.14 -5.04 15.01
N LEU A 122 12.20 -5.94 14.02
CA LEU A 122 13.42 -6.31 13.32
C LEU A 122 13.89 -5.23 12.32
N GLY A 123 13.05 -4.25 11.99
CA GLY A 123 13.33 -3.25 10.96
C GLY A 123 13.22 -3.78 9.53
N MET A 124 12.55 -4.93 9.33
CA MET A 124 12.26 -5.45 7.98
C MET A 124 11.24 -4.57 7.26
N VAL A 125 10.27 -4.04 8.01
CA VAL A 125 9.36 -2.98 7.55
C VAL A 125 9.71 -1.71 8.32
N THR A 126 10.17 -0.69 7.59
CA THR A 126 10.50 0.62 8.15
C THR A 126 9.45 1.66 7.80
N GLY A 127 9.39 2.74 8.58
CA GLY A 127 8.42 3.83 8.41
C GLY A 127 7.02 3.50 8.95
N SER A 128 6.00 4.21 8.44
CA SER A 128 4.62 4.02 8.89
C SER A 128 4.01 2.77 8.27
N MET A 129 3.41 1.93 9.12
CA MET A 129 2.65 0.77 8.70
C MET A 129 1.18 1.04 9.02
N ASN A 130 0.40 1.44 8.01
CA ASN A 130 -0.96 1.94 8.24
C ASN A 130 -2.01 0.83 8.14
N ASP A 131 -2.04 0.14 6.99
CA ASP A 131 -3.11 -0.83 6.70
C ASP A 131 -2.64 -2.29 6.75
N GLY A 132 -1.32 -2.55 6.91
CA GLY A 132 -0.77 -3.89 6.98
C GLY A 132 0.46 -4.15 6.12
N VAL A 133 0.77 -5.44 5.94
CA VAL A 133 1.88 -5.93 5.12
C VAL A 133 1.36 -6.89 4.05
N ALA A 134 1.93 -6.78 2.85
CA ALA A 134 1.70 -7.70 1.74
C ALA A 134 3.00 -8.43 1.36
N ILE A 135 2.97 -9.76 1.33
CA ILE A 135 4.13 -10.56 0.91
C ILE A 135 4.11 -10.80 -0.59
N LEU A 136 5.25 -10.53 -1.23
CA LEU A 136 5.46 -10.68 -2.66
C LEU A 136 6.52 -11.74 -2.96
N LYS A 137 6.28 -12.53 -4.01
CA LYS A 137 7.30 -13.42 -4.60
C LYS A 137 8.28 -12.56 -5.40
N ASP A 138 9.55 -12.77 -5.15
CA ASP A 138 10.68 -12.14 -5.86
C ASP A 138 11.70 -13.22 -6.26
N THR A 139 11.96 -14.16 -5.34
CA THR A 139 12.87 -15.31 -5.53
C THR A 139 12.14 -16.64 -5.34
N GLU A 140 12.71 -17.70 -5.91
CA GLU A 140 12.25 -19.09 -5.72
C GLU A 140 12.99 -19.77 -4.58
N ASN A 141 14.28 -19.44 -4.41
CA ASN A 141 15.09 -19.91 -3.30
C ASN A 141 14.64 -19.20 -2.01
N TYR A 142 13.86 -19.93 -1.22
CA TYR A 142 13.41 -19.52 0.10
C TYR A 142 13.52 -20.74 1.02
N THR A 143 14.29 -20.63 2.09
CA THR A 143 14.63 -21.77 2.97
C THR A 143 14.12 -21.57 4.40
N CYS A 144 13.50 -20.44 4.69
CA CYS A 144 13.09 -20.10 6.06
C CYS A 144 11.88 -20.95 6.49
N PRO A 145 12.01 -21.81 7.53
CA PRO A 145 10.94 -22.70 7.98
C PRO A 145 9.97 -22.02 8.97
N ILE A 146 9.93 -20.69 9.00
CA ILE A 146 9.19 -19.91 10.01
C ILE A 146 7.78 -19.62 9.50
N PRO A 147 6.72 -19.88 10.28
CA PRO A 147 5.36 -19.54 9.89
C PRO A 147 5.17 -18.03 9.80
N VAL A 148 4.40 -17.57 8.83
CA VAL A 148 4.26 -16.15 8.50
C VAL A 148 2.81 -15.69 8.60
N GLU A 149 2.56 -14.64 9.38
CA GLU A 149 1.26 -13.99 9.54
C GLU A 149 1.32 -12.56 8.99
N THR A 150 0.52 -12.28 7.96
CA THR A 150 0.42 -10.91 7.40
C THR A 150 -0.99 -10.62 6.90
N THR A 151 -1.23 -9.40 6.41
CA THR A 151 -2.54 -9.01 5.88
C THR A 151 -2.84 -9.72 4.58
N LYS A 152 -1.87 -9.82 3.66
CA LYS A 152 -2.02 -10.46 2.35
C LYS A 152 -0.71 -11.09 1.87
N ALA A 153 -0.83 -12.05 0.97
CA ALA A 153 0.28 -12.51 0.14
C ALA A 153 -0.18 -12.80 -1.29
N THR A 154 0.76 -12.78 -2.24
CA THR A 154 0.51 -13.26 -3.60
C THR A 154 0.46 -14.79 -3.63
N GLY A 155 -0.36 -15.37 -4.51
CA GLY A 155 -0.51 -16.83 -4.63
C GLY A 155 0.83 -17.55 -4.84
N PRO A 156 1.68 -17.11 -5.80
CA PRO A 156 3.04 -17.61 -5.92
C PRO A 156 3.89 -17.51 -4.64
N ALA A 157 3.77 -16.45 -3.83
CA ALA A 157 4.54 -16.34 -2.60
C ALA A 157 4.12 -17.38 -1.57
N ILE A 158 2.81 -17.62 -1.44
CA ILE A 158 2.25 -18.66 -0.56
C ILE A 158 2.82 -20.03 -0.92
N LYS A 159 2.84 -20.37 -2.22
CA LYS A 159 3.39 -21.65 -2.70
C LYS A 159 4.87 -21.82 -2.33
N VAL A 160 5.67 -20.77 -2.46
CA VAL A 160 7.11 -20.81 -2.13
C VAL A 160 7.32 -20.99 -0.63
N ILE A 161 6.55 -20.27 0.21
CA ILE A 161 6.60 -20.42 1.67
C ILE A 161 6.22 -21.85 2.08
N GLU A 162 5.17 -22.41 1.48
CA GLU A 162 4.72 -23.78 1.75
C GLU A 162 5.74 -24.83 1.26
N SER A 163 6.38 -24.61 0.12
CA SER A 163 7.45 -25.50 -0.38
C SER A 163 8.68 -25.52 0.52
N ALA A 164 8.93 -24.44 1.27
CA ALA A 164 9.97 -24.37 2.29
C ALA A 164 9.57 -25.02 3.62
N GLY A 165 8.36 -25.58 3.71
CA GLY A 165 7.84 -26.24 4.92
C GLY A 165 7.22 -25.29 5.95
N ALA A 166 7.03 -24.02 5.62
CA ALA A 166 6.42 -23.03 6.49
C ALA A 166 4.92 -22.85 6.20
N THR A 167 4.14 -22.43 7.20
CA THR A 167 2.72 -22.12 7.04
C THR A 167 2.52 -20.61 6.84
N PHE A 168 1.60 -20.25 5.94
CA PHE A 168 1.20 -18.86 5.73
C PHE A 168 -0.24 -18.65 6.19
N THR A 169 -0.51 -17.60 6.95
CA THR A 169 -1.86 -17.20 7.37
C THR A 169 -2.12 -15.74 7.04
N SER A 170 -3.23 -15.45 6.34
CA SER A 170 -3.69 -14.08 6.12
C SER A 170 -4.69 -13.65 7.19
N VAL A 171 -4.36 -12.56 7.90
CA VAL A 171 -5.12 -12.07 9.06
C VAL A 171 -5.64 -10.65 8.83
N TYR A 172 -6.90 -10.43 9.21
CA TYR A 172 -7.53 -9.11 9.16
C TYR A 172 -7.21 -8.27 10.39
N TYR A 173 -6.85 -7.01 10.15
CA TYR A 173 -6.81 -5.98 11.18
C TYR A 173 -7.63 -4.78 10.73
N SER A 174 -8.38 -4.17 11.65
CA SER A 174 -9.11 -2.94 11.35
C SER A 174 -8.15 -1.76 11.22
N ARG A 175 -8.48 -0.85 10.31
CA ARG A 175 -7.68 0.36 10.08
C ARG A 175 -7.57 1.22 11.33
N GLY A 176 -6.39 1.81 11.52
CA GLY A 176 -6.12 2.66 12.67
C GLY A 176 -5.95 1.81 13.93
N VAL A 177 -6.96 1.80 14.80
CA VAL A 177 -6.84 1.29 16.17
C VAL A 177 -6.48 -0.19 16.22
N GLY A 178 -7.14 -1.06 15.45
CA GLY A 178 -6.91 -2.51 15.52
C GLY A 178 -5.51 -2.89 15.03
N PHE A 179 -5.08 -2.33 13.91
CA PHE A 179 -3.74 -2.57 13.38
C PHE A 179 -2.65 -1.94 14.24
N ARG A 180 -2.89 -0.76 14.82
CA ARG A 180 -1.95 -0.10 15.73
C ARG A 180 -1.77 -0.89 17.03
N ALA A 181 -2.85 -1.44 17.57
CA ALA A 181 -2.80 -2.29 18.76
C ALA A 181 -1.96 -3.54 18.53
N HIS A 182 -1.99 -4.06 17.31
CA HIS A 182 -1.18 -5.22 16.94
C HIS A 182 0.33 -4.92 16.94
N HIS A 183 0.76 -3.93 16.15
CA HIS A 183 2.18 -3.68 15.94
C HIS A 183 2.81 -2.72 16.97
N SER A 184 2.00 -2.05 17.80
CA SER A 184 2.46 -1.15 18.87
C SER A 184 1.53 -1.25 20.09
N PRO A 185 1.50 -2.41 20.77
CA PRO A 185 0.64 -2.63 21.93
C PRO A 185 1.05 -1.78 23.14
N ASP A 186 2.35 -1.53 23.32
CA ASP A 186 2.91 -0.87 24.51
C ASP A 186 2.32 0.54 24.70
N TRP A 187 2.12 1.27 23.60
CA TRP A 187 1.46 2.57 23.64
C TRP A 187 0.03 2.48 24.23
N PHE A 188 -0.72 1.42 23.96
CA PHE A 188 -2.07 1.26 24.53
C PHE A 188 -2.01 0.88 26.01
N LEU A 189 -1.06 0.04 26.39
CA LEU A 189 -0.86 -0.34 27.78
C LEU A 189 -0.43 0.87 28.62
N GLU A 190 0.53 1.66 28.14
CA GLU A 190 1.01 2.85 28.84
C GLU A 190 -0.04 3.97 28.93
N ASN A 191 -0.74 4.25 27.83
CA ASN A 191 -1.65 5.41 27.79
C ASN A 191 -3.08 5.09 28.22
N LYS A 192 -3.54 3.84 28.07
CA LYS A 192 -4.92 3.44 28.38
C LYS A 192 -5.03 2.36 29.44
N GLY A 193 -3.95 1.66 29.78
CA GLY A 193 -3.97 0.53 30.72
C GLY A 193 -4.59 -0.75 30.17
N TYR A 194 -4.99 -0.80 28.89
CA TYR A 194 -5.58 -1.98 28.27
C TYR A 194 -5.30 -2.05 26.76
N LEU A 195 -5.27 -3.27 26.21
CA LEU A 195 -5.16 -3.51 24.77
C LEU A 195 -6.57 -3.70 24.17
N PRO A 196 -6.95 -2.97 23.10
CA PRO A 196 -8.26 -3.15 22.48
C PRO A 196 -8.35 -4.50 21.77
N LEU A 197 -9.54 -5.10 21.80
CA LEU A 197 -9.83 -6.36 21.14
C LEU A 197 -9.75 -6.24 19.61
N ARG A 198 -9.34 -7.32 18.94
CA ARG A 198 -9.29 -7.38 17.47
C ARG A 198 -10.72 -7.34 16.90
N ALA A 199 -10.96 -6.41 15.97
CA ALA A 199 -12.25 -6.31 15.27
C ALA A 199 -12.40 -7.40 14.20
N ARG A 200 -13.63 -7.87 13.98
CA ARG A 200 -13.97 -8.77 12.87
C ARG A 200 -14.14 -7.98 11.56
N PRO A 201 -13.87 -8.57 10.38
CA PRO A 201 -14.11 -7.89 9.11
C PRO A 201 -15.61 -7.71 8.89
N ILE A 202 -16.04 -6.47 8.65
CA ILE A 202 -17.45 -6.13 8.45
C ILE A 202 -17.79 -6.10 6.95
N ALA A 203 -16.87 -5.62 6.11
CA ALA A 203 -17.13 -5.48 4.69
C ALA A 203 -17.18 -6.86 4.00
N ARG A 204 -18.20 -7.11 3.17
CA ARG A 204 -18.38 -8.36 2.42
C ARG A 204 -17.11 -8.78 1.66
N ARG A 205 -16.41 -7.82 1.05
CA ARG A 205 -15.16 -8.07 0.32
C ARG A 205 -14.03 -8.62 1.20
N ASP A 206 -13.96 -8.14 2.45
CA ASP A 206 -12.92 -8.54 3.38
C ASP A 206 -13.28 -9.93 3.95
N ILE A 207 -14.55 -10.14 4.32
CA ILE A 207 -15.08 -11.45 4.73
C ILE A 207 -14.78 -12.51 3.65
N GLN A 208 -15.12 -12.22 2.39
CA GLN A 208 -14.88 -13.14 1.26
C GLN A 208 -13.39 -13.42 1.02
N TYR A 209 -12.51 -12.43 1.26
CA TYR A 209 -11.08 -12.61 1.11
C TYR A 209 -10.51 -13.53 2.20
N TYR A 210 -10.81 -13.23 3.47
CA TYR A 210 -10.28 -14.00 4.61
C TYR A 210 -11.04 -15.31 4.87
N SER A 211 -12.15 -15.56 4.18
CA SER A 211 -12.80 -16.87 4.14
C SER A 211 -12.17 -17.84 3.16
N ASN A 212 -11.48 -17.33 2.13
CA ASN A 212 -11.02 -18.13 1.00
C ASN A 212 -9.79 -19.00 1.40
N PRO A 213 -9.89 -20.35 1.31
CA PRO A 213 -8.77 -21.24 1.58
C PRO A 213 -7.53 -20.98 0.71
N GLU A 214 -7.71 -20.56 -0.55
CA GLU A 214 -6.58 -20.28 -1.47
C GLU A 214 -5.71 -19.11 -1.01
N LYS A 215 -6.29 -18.18 -0.22
CA LYS A 215 -5.57 -17.04 0.36
C LYS A 215 -5.06 -17.33 1.77
N ARG A 216 -5.26 -18.57 2.25
CA ARG A 216 -4.97 -19.00 3.63
C ARG A 216 -5.57 -18.05 4.66
N GLY A 217 -6.82 -17.67 4.42
CA GLY A 217 -7.53 -16.73 5.28
C GLY A 217 -7.81 -17.33 6.66
N TYR A 218 -7.56 -16.56 7.70
CA TYR A 218 -7.74 -17.03 9.09
C TYR A 218 -9.20 -17.35 9.46
N LEU A 219 -10.19 -16.93 8.65
CA LEU A 219 -11.58 -17.26 8.88
C LEU A 219 -11.99 -18.60 8.26
N THR A 220 -11.14 -19.23 7.45
CA THR A 220 -11.44 -20.53 6.83
C THR A 220 -11.73 -21.58 7.90
N GLY A 221 -12.94 -22.16 7.89
CA GLY A 221 -13.39 -23.14 8.88
C GLY A 221 -13.85 -22.57 10.22
N SER A 222 -13.77 -21.25 10.42
CA SER A 222 -14.21 -20.59 11.65
C SER A 222 -15.73 -20.65 11.84
N ASP A 223 -16.17 -20.76 13.10
CA ASP A 223 -17.61 -20.72 13.44
C ASP A 223 -18.24 -19.38 13.05
N TYR A 224 -17.44 -18.31 12.98
CA TYR A 224 -17.89 -17.01 12.48
C TYR A 224 -18.49 -17.11 11.08
N ILE A 225 -17.84 -17.84 10.16
CA ILE A 225 -18.37 -18.02 8.80
C ILE A 225 -19.56 -18.96 8.79
N LYS A 226 -19.52 -20.06 9.56
CA LYS A 226 -20.63 -21.02 9.63
C LYS A 226 -21.94 -20.34 10.04
N ASN A 227 -21.86 -19.33 10.90
CA ASN A 227 -23.01 -18.57 11.38
C ASN A 227 -23.48 -17.47 10.41
N ILE A 228 -22.63 -17.04 9.46
CA ILE A 228 -23.01 -16.06 8.43
C ILE A 228 -23.84 -16.78 7.37
N HIS A 229 -25.15 -16.57 7.44
CA HIS A 229 -26.08 -16.99 6.39
C HIS A 229 -25.94 -16.03 5.20
N VAL A 230 -25.01 -16.32 4.27
CA VAL A 230 -24.85 -15.52 3.04
C VAL A 230 -26.03 -15.81 2.11
N GLY A 231 -27.01 -14.91 2.13
CA GLY A 231 -28.21 -15.04 1.32
C GLY A 231 -29.24 -15.95 1.99
N GLY A 232 -30.03 -15.38 2.89
CA GLY A 232 -31.39 -15.89 3.03
C GLY A 232 -32.05 -15.90 1.64
N LYS A 233 -32.89 -16.90 1.35
CA LYS A 233 -33.80 -16.84 0.19
C LYS A 233 -34.36 -15.42 0.17
N ARG A 234 -34.28 -14.72 -0.98
CA ARG A 234 -35.07 -13.50 -1.17
C ARG A 234 -36.47 -13.87 -0.73
N ILE A 235 -36.97 -13.25 0.35
CA ILE A 235 -38.37 -13.39 0.69
C ILE A 235 -39.07 -12.74 -0.51
N GLU A 236 -39.56 -13.57 -1.43
CA GLU A 236 -40.50 -13.09 -2.42
C GLU A 236 -41.64 -12.49 -1.62
N LYS A 237 -41.75 -11.16 -1.65
CA LYS A 237 -42.94 -10.52 -1.11
C LYS A 237 -44.10 -11.15 -1.87
N LYS A 238 -44.96 -11.91 -1.18
CA LYS A 238 -46.23 -12.36 -1.75
C LYS A 238 -47.07 -11.11 -1.99
N VAL A 239 -46.88 -10.48 -3.15
CA VAL A 239 -47.78 -9.45 -3.65
C VAL A 239 -49.07 -10.15 -4.03
N LYS A 240 -50.23 -9.60 -3.65
CA LYS A 240 -51.51 -10.10 -4.17
C LYS A 240 -51.49 -9.90 -5.69
N LYS A 241 -51.42 -11.00 -6.44
CA LYS A 241 -51.48 -10.99 -7.90
C LYS A 241 -52.86 -10.49 -8.33
N THR A 242 -52.92 -9.68 -9.39
CA THR A 242 -54.20 -9.31 -9.99
C THR A 242 -54.80 -10.52 -10.73
N PRO A 243 -56.12 -10.53 -11.02
CA PRO A 243 -56.73 -11.59 -11.82
C PRO A 243 -56.03 -11.78 -13.17
N LEU A 244 -55.61 -10.68 -13.81
CA LEU A 244 -54.86 -10.68 -15.07
C LEU A 244 -53.48 -11.34 -14.94
N ASP A 245 -52.75 -11.08 -13.85
CA ASP A 245 -51.44 -11.72 -13.63
C ASP A 245 -51.58 -13.24 -13.46
N LEU A 246 -52.69 -13.70 -12.86
CA LEU A 246 -53.00 -15.12 -12.71
C LEU A 246 -53.36 -15.75 -14.06
N GLU A 247 -54.14 -15.05 -14.90
CA GLU A 247 -54.48 -15.49 -16.26
C GLU A 247 -53.25 -15.60 -17.16
N VAL A 248 -52.36 -14.60 -17.12
CA VAL A 248 -51.09 -14.61 -17.88
C VAL A 248 -50.17 -15.74 -17.43
N GLU A 249 -50.11 -16.01 -16.12
CA GLU A 249 -49.34 -17.15 -15.61
C GLU A 249 -49.94 -18.50 -16.03
N SER A 250 -51.27 -18.67 -16.00
CA SER A 250 -51.90 -19.89 -16.51
C SER A 250 -51.67 -20.05 -18.02
N ALA A 251 -51.81 -18.99 -18.80
CA ALA A 251 -51.56 -19.00 -20.24
C ALA A 251 -50.10 -19.32 -20.58
N SER A 252 -49.15 -18.87 -19.74
CA SER A 252 -47.73 -19.20 -19.90
C SER A 252 -47.37 -20.65 -19.57
N LYS A 253 -48.17 -21.30 -18.71
CA LYS A 253 -47.99 -22.71 -18.31
C LYS A 253 -48.62 -23.68 -19.30
N ASP A 254 -49.63 -23.24 -20.03
CA ASP A 254 -50.27 -23.98 -21.12
C ASP A 254 -49.41 -23.93 -22.40
N ASN A 255 -48.23 -24.55 -22.33
CA ASN A 255 -47.40 -24.86 -23.51
C ASN A 255 -47.93 -26.13 -24.23
N SER A 256 -49.23 -26.21 -24.48
CA SER A 256 -49.88 -27.30 -25.22
C SER A 256 -49.99 -27.04 -26.73
N ASN A 257 -49.57 -25.86 -27.23
CA ASN A 257 -49.47 -25.58 -28.67
C ASN A 257 -48.16 -26.11 -29.26
N GLY A 258 -48.01 -27.43 -29.23
CA GLY A 258 -46.84 -28.17 -29.72
C GLY A 258 -46.81 -28.40 -31.23
N SER A 259 -46.96 -27.36 -32.07
CA SER A 259 -46.85 -27.59 -33.52
C SER A 259 -46.17 -26.53 -34.39
N PHE A 260 -45.93 -25.28 -33.96
CA PHE A 260 -45.45 -24.26 -34.93
C PHE A 260 -44.38 -23.24 -34.49
N VAL A 261 -43.63 -23.45 -33.39
CA VAL A 261 -42.66 -22.41 -32.93
C VAL A 261 -41.22 -22.91 -32.70
N ARG A 262 -40.89 -24.18 -32.97
CA ARG A 262 -39.48 -24.60 -32.99
C ARG A 262 -38.96 -24.63 -34.42
N SER A 263 -38.38 -23.52 -34.87
CA SER A 263 -37.49 -23.53 -36.04
C SER A 263 -36.21 -24.30 -35.68
N ALA A 264 -36.24 -25.61 -35.92
CA ALA A 264 -35.05 -26.45 -35.90
C ALA A 264 -34.57 -26.67 -37.33
N ILE A 265 -33.26 -26.61 -37.55
CA ILE A 265 -32.64 -27.01 -38.82
C ILE A 265 -32.77 -28.54 -38.90
N VAL A 266 -33.63 -29.05 -39.78
CA VAL A 266 -33.81 -30.49 -40.00
C VAL A 266 -32.76 -30.96 -41.01
N SER A 267 -32.01 -32.00 -40.67
CA SER A 267 -31.01 -32.59 -41.57
C SER A 267 -31.65 -33.66 -42.46
N PHE A 268 -31.09 -33.93 -43.64
CA PHE A 268 -31.69 -34.87 -44.60
C PHE A 268 -31.82 -36.31 -44.05
N ALA A 269 -31.01 -36.67 -43.05
CA ALA A 269 -31.07 -37.96 -42.36
C ALA A 269 -32.32 -38.13 -41.46
N ASP A 270 -32.97 -37.02 -41.09
CA ASP A 270 -34.14 -37.01 -40.20
C ASP A 270 -35.47 -37.13 -40.96
N LEU A 271 -35.43 -37.10 -42.30
CA LEU A 271 -36.59 -37.31 -43.16
C LEU A 271 -36.76 -38.81 -43.44
N LYS A 272 -37.68 -39.46 -42.73
CA LYS A 272 -38.18 -40.78 -43.13
C LYS A 272 -39.20 -40.58 -44.26
N LEU A 273 -38.80 -40.89 -45.50
CA LEU A 273 -39.73 -41.11 -46.62
C LEU A 273 -40.46 -42.44 -46.44
#